data_AF-A0AAV4EMC6-F1
#
_entry.id   AF-A0AAV4EMC6-F1
#
_cell.length_a   1.000
_cell.length_b   1.000
_cell.length_c   1.000
_cell.angle_alpha   90.00
_cell.angle_beta   90.00
_cell.angle_gamma   90.00
#
_symmetry.space_group_name_H-M   'P 1'
#
loop_
_entity.id
_entity.type
_entity.pdbx_description
1 polymer ?
#
loop_
_entity_poly.entity_id
_entity_poly.type
_entity_poly.pdbx_seq_one_letter_code
_entity_poly.pdbx_strand_id
1 'polypeptide(L)'
;MALPGVVDYDIRRSTEPMLLRLFAFATVFIEVLSEGLTTYNLARYRQLNKRLGRLIRQTVSFISDHWLNFKTHYGPLTTPASLARLQAEFDQLFMRATYKILTAQKLGSWQFMADMPYTMVSLGSLWQLLWVLHQGQGQVVDLELLPSVEQCETYLKDPDSWQQLADNLLHTMTSESIYLLTTFANMAGCRSSEEPCFIRTVTLEVFEIAYICNHTREFCSKVGRELLSGIIQTHPVALSFLLARVSAVMDKVGRMALYLFSDLPVGVWQPTDPDLLILRQWLLNFSLGTQENQLAQTILSRINWDVFEETGRLVVDIRLHRHVALLLVEAYTKYISDKRAGFFIMEGMRQMSSYLTTGTSTEQAFNNWAWELALRLKVHQQSAQLHSHNASVDPHFLPPTLGSDMWLVPLVREVGKKTPIACYTALTMTNVGHE
;
A
#
# COMPACT_ATOMS: atom_id res chain seq x y z
N MET A 1 -32.31 6.04 40.93
CA MET A 1 -31.88 4.81 41.62
C MET A 1 -30.79 4.19 40.77
N ALA A 2 -29.52 4.43 41.12
CA ALA A 2 -28.36 3.96 40.36
C ALA A 2 -28.12 2.47 40.67
N LEU A 3 -27.84 1.67 39.64
CA LEU A 3 -27.48 0.27 39.79
C LEU A 3 -26.17 0.15 40.62
N PRO A 4 -26.14 -0.62 41.71
CA PRO A 4 -24.92 -0.85 42.47
C PRO A 4 -24.01 -1.78 41.67
N GLY A 5 -22.83 -1.29 41.27
CA GLY A 5 -21.77 -2.13 40.70
C GLY A 5 -21.17 -1.68 39.38
N VAL A 6 -21.64 -0.60 38.75
CA VAL A 6 -20.95 -0.01 37.60
C VAL A 6 -19.82 0.86 38.15
N VAL A 7 -18.58 0.35 38.14
CA VAL A 7 -17.39 1.18 38.30
C VAL A 7 -17.33 2.07 37.05
N ASP A 8 -17.76 3.31 37.19
CA ASP A 8 -17.70 4.27 36.08
C ASP A 8 -16.24 4.63 35.82
N TYR A 9 -15.78 4.39 34.60
CA TYR A 9 -14.40 4.68 34.20
C TYR A 9 -14.24 6.20 34.09
N ASP A 10 -13.34 6.78 34.89
CA ASP A 10 -13.04 8.21 34.86
C ASP A 10 -11.53 8.46 34.77
N ILE A 11 -11.08 8.93 33.60
CA ILE A 11 -9.68 9.26 33.35
C ILE A 11 -9.15 10.37 34.27
N ARG A 12 -10.03 11.24 34.79
CA ARG A 12 -9.66 12.36 35.67
C ARG A 12 -9.11 11.92 37.02
N ARG A 13 -9.31 10.65 37.36
CA ARG A 13 -8.76 10.01 38.56
C ARG A 13 -7.37 9.44 38.34
N SER A 14 -6.87 9.44 37.10
CA SER A 14 -5.54 8.94 36.77
C SER A 14 -4.46 9.98 37.02
N THR A 15 -3.28 9.53 37.40
CA THR A 15 -2.10 10.36 37.64
C THR A 15 -0.88 9.68 37.04
N GLU A 16 0.17 10.45 36.73
CA GLU A 16 1.43 9.88 36.20
C GLU A 16 1.98 8.72 37.09
N PRO A 17 2.05 8.84 38.43
CA PRO A 17 2.49 7.74 39.29
C PRO A 17 1.58 6.50 39.22
N MET A 18 0.26 6.69 39.06
CA MET A 18 -0.68 5.57 38.90
C MET A 18 -0.47 4.87 37.57
N LEU A 19 -0.21 5.62 36.50
CA LEU A 19 0.08 5.06 35.19
C LEU A 19 1.38 4.25 35.19
N LEU A 20 2.44 4.77 35.82
CA LEU A 20 3.70 4.03 36.01
C LEU A 20 3.50 2.74 36.81
N ARG A 21 2.71 2.78 37.90
CA ARG A 21 2.35 1.59 38.67
C ARG A 21 1.55 0.58 37.84
N LEU A 22 0.66 1.05 36.97
CA LEU A 22 -0.11 0.21 36.07
C LEU A 22 0.83 -0.50 35.07
N PHE A 23 1.76 0.23 34.45
CA PHE A 23 2.76 -0.35 33.54
C PHE A 23 3.65 -1.39 34.27
N ALA A 24 4.12 -1.08 35.48
CA ALA A 24 4.91 -2.01 36.27
C ALA A 24 4.12 -3.28 36.63
N PHE A 25 2.88 -3.13 37.13
CA PHE A 25 2.00 -4.26 37.43
C PHE A 25 1.77 -5.14 36.21
N ALA A 26 1.45 -4.52 35.07
CA ALA A 26 1.18 -5.23 33.84
C ALA A 26 2.41 -5.95 33.29
N THR A 27 3.60 -5.36 33.42
CA THR A 27 4.86 -6.02 33.09
C THR A 27 5.00 -7.34 33.84
N VAL A 28 4.87 -7.30 35.18
CA VAL A 28 4.96 -8.50 36.03
C VAL A 28 3.85 -9.50 35.69
N PHE A 29 2.63 -9.02 35.44
CA PHE A 29 1.52 -9.89 35.06
C PHE A 29 1.77 -10.62 33.73
N ILE A 30 2.29 -9.90 32.73
CA ILE A 30 2.67 -10.47 31.43
C ILE A 30 3.82 -11.48 31.58
N GLU A 31 4.79 -11.22 32.47
CA GLU A 31 5.86 -12.18 32.78
C GLU A 31 5.29 -13.49 33.33
N VAL A 32 4.39 -13.45 34.30
CA VAL A 32 3.73 -14.65 34.86
C VAL A 32 2.96 -15.42 33.77
N LEU A 33 2.22 -14.71 32.91
CA LEU A 33 1.51 -15.35 31.79
C LEU A 33 2.49 -15.98 30.79
N SER A 34 3.62 -15.34 30.53
CA SER A 34 4.67 -15.83 29.63
C SER A 34 5.42 -17.03 30.20
N GLU A 35 5.64 -17.09 31.51
CA GLU A 35 6.15 -18.29 32.16
C GLU A 35 5.20 -19.46 31.92
N GLY A 36 3.88 -19.22 32.05
CA GLY A 36 2.86 -20.20 31.67
C GLY A 36 2.99 -20.69 30.23
N LEU A 37 3.21 -19.80 29.25
CA LEU A 37 3.44 -20.18 27.85
C LEU A 37 4.67 -21.09 27.67
N THR A 38 5.70 -20.86 28.49
CA THR A 38 6.95 -21.62 28.46
C THR A 38 6.80 -22.99 29.15
N THR A 39 6.17 -23.01 30.32
CA THR A 39 5.93 -24.22 31.11
C THR A 39 4.97 -25.18 30.41
N TYR A 40 3.90 -24.65 29.80
CA TYR A 40 2.86 -25.44 29.13
C TYR A 40 3.07 -25.51 27.61
N ASN A 41 4.31 -25.66 27.16
CA ASN A 41 4.68 -25.60 25.74
C ASN A 41 4.26 -26.83 24.89
N LEU A 42 3.76 -27.91 25.51
CA LEU A 42 3.36 -29.12 24.78
C LEU A 42 2.04 -28.94 24.02
N ALA A 43 1.90 -29.63 22.88
CA ALA A 43 0.71 -29.56 22.01
C ALA A 43 -0.62 -29.86 22.73
N ARG A 44 -0.61 -30.72 23.75
CA ARG A 44 -1.80 -31.00 24.59
C ARG A 44 -2.35 -29.77 25.33
N TYR A 45 -1.51 -28.77 25.58
CA TYR A 45 -1.87 -27.52 26.26
C TYR A 45 -2.15 -26.37 25.30
N ARG A 46 -2.29 -26.63 24.00
CA ARG A 46 -2.52 -25.62 22.97
C ARG A 46 -3.64 -24.63 23.30
N GLN A 47 -4.75 -25.09 23.87
CA GLN A 47 -5.87 -24.21 24.25
C GLN A 47 -5.54 -23.31 25.44
N LEU A 48 -4.75 -23.80 26.39
CA LEU A 48 -4.25 -22.98 27.49
C LEU A 48 -3.30 -21.89 26.94
N ASN A 49 -2.37 -22.25 26.06
CA ASN A 49 -1.47 -21.27 25.44
C ASN A 49 -2.22 -20.21 24.63
N LYS A 50 -3.28 -20.61 23.91
CA LYS A 50 -4.16 -19.63 23.24
C LYS A 50 -4.85 -18.68 24.24
N ARG A 51 -5.26 -19.17 25.41
CA ARG A 51 -5.85 -18.31 26.45
C ARG A 51 -4.80 -17.37 27.05
N LEU A 52 -3.59 -17.87 27.35
CA LEU A 52 -2.50 -17.07 27.89
C LEU A 52 -2.07 -15.97 26.91
N GLY A 53 -1.85 -16.30 25.64
CA GLY A 53 -1.52 -15.31 24.60
C GLY A 53 -2.63 -14.26 24.43
N ARG A 54 -3.90 -14.67 24.48
CA ARG A 54 -5.03 -13.75 24.47
C ARG A 54 -5.05 -12.81 25.69
N LEU A 55 -4.73 -13.32 26.88
CA LEU A 55 -4.68 -12.53 28.11
C LEU A 55 -3.54 -11.51 28.07
N ILE A 56 -2.37 -11.87 27.54
CA ILE A 56 -1.27 -10.92 27.31
C ILE A 56 -1.74 -9.80 26.39
N ARG A 57 -2.30 -10.14 25.22
CA ARG A 57 -2.83 -9.16 24.26
C ARG A 57 -3.89 -8.25 24.89
N GLN A 58 -4.88 -8.82 25.57
CA GLN A 58 -5.95 -8.05 26.23
C GLN A 58 -5.40 -7.10 27.30
N THR A 59 -4.41 -7.54 28.08
CA THR A 59 -3.72 -6.69 29.06
C THR A 59 -3.12 -5.48 28.38
N VAL A 60 -2.38 -5.69 27.28
CA VAL A 60 -1.79 -4.60 26.51
C VAL A 60 -2.87 -3.70 25.89
N SER A 61 -3.95 -4.25 25.34
CA SER A 61 -5.09 -3.46 24.84
C SER A 61 -5.69 -2.52 25.89
N PHE A 62 -6.01 -3.04 27.08
CA PHE A 62 -6.58 -2.20 28.15
C PHE A 62 -5.63 -1.08 28.58
N ILE A 63 -4.33 -1.36 28.61
CA ILE A 63 -3.31 -0.38 28.96
C ILE A 63 -3.15 0.66 27.86
N SER A 64 -3.14 0.24 26.59
CA SER A 64 -3.09 1.14 25.44
C SER A 64 -4.29 2.09 25.41
N ASP A 65 -5.50 1.59 25.68
CA ASP A 65 -6.71 2.42 25.75
C ASP A 65 -6.61 3.43 26.90
N HIS A 66 -6.15 2.99 28.07
CA HIS A 66 -5.96 3.90 29.20
C HIS A 66 -4.87 4.94 28.93
N TRP A 67 -3.78 4.55 28.27
CA TRP A 67 -2.68 5.43 27.88
C TRP A 67 -3.13 6.47 26.84
N LEU A 68 -3.90 6.06 25.84
CA LEU A 68 -4.51 6.96 24.87
C LEU A 68 -5.39 8.00 25.57
N ASN A 69 -6.31 7.56 26.44
CA ASN A 69 -7.18 8.46 27.18
C ASN A 69 -6.38 9.43 28.07
N PHE A 70 -5.32 8.95 28.73
CA PHE A 70 -4.42 9.79 29.53
C PHE A 70 -3.74 10.85 28.66
N LYS A 71 -3.16 10.45 27.53
CA LYS A 71 -2.47 11.35 26.60
C LYS A 71 -3.42 12.38 25.99
N THR A 72 -4.64 12.00 25.64
CA THR A 72 -5.66 12.91 25.12
C THR A 72 -6.10 13.93 26.17
N HIS A 73 -6.30 13.52 27.43
CA HIS A 73 -6.80 14.40 28.47
C HIS A 73 -5.72 15.29 29.10
N TYR A 74 -4.58 14.69 29.46
CA TYR A 74 -3.49 15.35 30.19
C TYR A 74 -2.32 15.77 29.30
N GLY A 75 -2.25 15.32 28.06
CA GLY A 75 -1.17 15.68 27.12
C GLY A 75 -0.91 17.19 27.04
N PRO A 76 -1.94 18.03 26.83
CA PRO A 76 -1.76 19.50 26.79
C PRO A 76 -1.32 20.13 28.12
N LEU A 77 -1.51 19.43 29.24
CA LEU A 77 -1.27 19.91 30.60
C LEU A 77 0.06 19.42 31.18
N THR A 78 0.66 18.40 30.57
CA THR A 78 1.83 17.68 31.09
C THR A 78 3.09 18.17 30.39
N THR A 79 4.22 18.18 31.10
CA THR A 79 5.49 18.56 30.49
C THR A 79 5.91 17.54 29.43
N PRO A 80 6.54 17.97 28.32
CA PRO A 80 7.01 17.05 27.28
C PRO A 80 7.94 15.96 27.81
N ALA A 81 8.78 16.27 28.81
CA ALA A 81 9.69 15.32 29.43
C ALA A 81 8.97 14.21 30.22
N SER A 82 7.90 14.55 30.95
CA SER A 82 7.08 13.56 31.67
C SER A 82 6.34 12.64 30.68
N LEU A 83 5.74 13.21 29.63
CA LEU A 83 5.08 12.41 28.58
C LEU A 83 6.06 11.49 27.85
N ALA A 84 7.28 11.97 27.55
CA ALA A 84 8.31 11.16 26.91
C ALA A 84 8.74 9.99 27.80
N ARG A 85 8.88 10.20 29.11
CA ARG A 85 9.16 9.14 30.07
C ARG A 85 8.05 8.09 30.09
N LEU A 86 6.79 8.52 30.20
CA LEU A 86 5.64 7.60 30.17
C LEU A 86 5.55 6.82 28.86
N GLN A 87 5.82 7.47 27.72
CA GLN A 87 5.87 6.82 26.41
C GLN A 87 6.97 5.75 26.38
N ALA A 88 8.16 6.02 26.90
CA ALA A 88 9.26 5.05 26.93
C ALA A 88 8.93 3.81 27.76
N GLU A 89 8.29 3.99 28.92
CA GLU A 89 7.84 2.87 29.78
C GLU A 89 6.75 2.04 29.09
N PHE A 90 5.81 2.70 28.41
CA PHE A 90 4.78 2.02 27.62
C PHE A 90 5.40 1.22 26.46
N ASP A 91 6.33 1.83 25.72
CA ASP A 91 7.01 1.18 24.60
C ASP A 91 7.80 -0.06 25.05
N GLN A 92 8.48 0.00 26.20
CA GLN A 92 9.18 -1.16 26.78
C GLN A 92 8.21 -2.27 27.19
N LEU A 93 7.09 -1.93 27.84
CA LEU A 93 6.05 -2.90 28.17
C LEU A 93 5.51 -3.60 26.91
N PHE A 94 5.24 -2.83 25.86
CA PHE A 94 4.74 -3.35 24.59
C PHE A 94 5.77 -4.26 23.90
N MET A 95 7.04 -3.85 23.87
CA MET A 95 8.16 -4.62 23.32
C MET A 95 8.29 -5.97 24.04
N ARG A 96 8.31 -5.96 25.39
CA ARG A 96 8.38 -7.17 26.21
C ARG A 96 7.21 -8.10 25.93
N ALA A 97 5.98 -7.58 25.92
CA ALA A 97 4.79 -8.38 25.66
C ALA A 97 4.85 -9.07 24.29
N THR A 98 5.23 -8.33 23.25
CA THR A 98 5.33 -8.85 21.89
C THR A 98 6.44 -9.90 21.78
N TYR A 99 7.61 -9.63 22.35
CA TYR A 99 8.74 -10.57 22.35
C TYR A 99 8.43 -11.87 23.11
N LYS A 100 7.69 -11.81 24.23
CA LYS A 100 7.22 -13.01 24.94
C LYS A 100 6.29 -13.88 24.08
N ILE A 101 5.42 -13.26 23.27
CA ILE A 101 4.57 -14.01 22.34
C ILE A 101 5.39 -14.58 21.18
N LEU A 102 6.34 -13.81 20.64
CA LEU A 102 7.23 -14.23 19.55
C LEU A 102 8.02 -15.50 19.92
N THR A 103 8.60 -15.51 21.11
CA THR A 103 9.46 -16.60 21.62
C THR A 103 8.67 -17.83 22.11
N ALA A 104 7.36 -17.71 22.35
CA ALA A 104 6.52 -18.82 22.74
C ALA A 104 6.47 -19.93 21.66
N GLN A 105 6.30 -21.19 22.07
CA GLN A 105 6.28 -22.31 21.12
C GLN A 105 5.13 -22.20 20.08
N LYS A 106 5.41 -22.70 18.86
CA LYS A 106 4.60 -22.65 17.62
C LYS A 106 3.24 -23.35 17.75
N LEU A 107 2.31 -22.75 18.48
CA LEU A 107 0.97 -23.31 18.77
C LEU A 107 -0.18 -22.44 18.26
N GLY A 108 0.11 -21.50 17.36
CA GLY A 108 -0.79 -20.45 16.89
C GLY A 108 -0.70 -19.20 17.75
N SER A 109 0.44 -18.91 18.38
CA SER A 109 0.57 -17.82 19.35
C SER A 109 0.75 -16.47 18.65
N TRP A 110 1.36 -16.42 17.46
CA TRP A 110 1.64 -15.15 16.80
C TRP A 110 0.38 -14.44 16.29
N GLN A 111 -0.76 -15.15 16.22
CA GLN A 111 -2.07 -14.52 15.98
C GLN A 111 -2.36 -13.39 16.98
N PHE A 112 -1.87 -13.51 18.21
CA PHE A 112 -2.08 -12.49 19.23
C PHE A 112 -1.13 -11.31 19.09
N MET A 113 0.01 -11.47 18.38
CA MET A 113 0.84 -10.33 17.98
C MET A 113 0.14 -9.54 16.88
N ALA A 114 -0.37 -10.22 15.84
CA ALA A 114 -1.06 -9.57 14.73
C ALA A 114 -2.15 -8.59 15.20
N ASP A 115 -2.89 -8.95 16.26
CA ASP A 115 -3.99 -8.16 16.82
C ASP A 115 -3.57 -7.19 17.97
N MET A 116 -2.28 -6.86 18.11
CA MET A 116 -1.80 -5.91 19.13
C MET A 116 -2.11 -4.45 18.77
N PRO A 117 -2.30 -3.56 19.77
CA PRO A 117 -2.66 -2.15 19.56
C PRO A 117 -1.43 -1.27 19.23
N TYR A 118 -0.92 -1.36 18.00
CA TYR A 118 0.30 -0.66 17.57
C TYR A 118 0.21 0.88 17.54
N THR A 119 -0.99 1.46 17.47
CA THR A 119 -1.23 2.90 17.31
C THR A 119 -0.50 3.76 18.36
N MET A 120 -0.42 3.29 19.61
CA MET A 120 0.17 4.05 20.71
C MET A 120 1.69 3.88 20.85
N VAL A 121 2.29 2.98 20.09
CA VAL A 121 3.73 2.71 20.14
C VAL A 121 4.48 3.79 19.36
N SER A 122 5.57 4.31 19.93
CA SER A 122 6.39 5.30 19.24
C SER A 122 7.02 4.74 17.96
N LEU A 123 7.31 5.61 16.98
CA LEU A 123 7.92 5.20 15.72
C LEU A 123 9.28 4.52 15.92
N GLY A 124 10.12 5.07 16.82
CA GLY A 124 11.43 4.50 17.13
C GLY A 124 11.33 3.08 17.69
N SER A 125 10.37 2.84 18.60
CA SER A 125 10.14 1.51 19.14
C SER A 125 9.51 0.55 18.13
N LEU A 126 8.74 1.02 17.14
CA LEU A 126 8.29 0.16 16.04
C LEU A 126 9.44 -0.27 15.12
N TRP A 127 10.41 0.59 14.84
CA TRP A 127 11.62 0.21 14.10
C TRP A 127 12.39 -0.90 14.81
N GLN A 128 12.62 -0.72 16.11
CA GLN A 128 13.27 -1.74 16.94
C GLN A 128 12.43 -3.02 17.01
N LEU A 129 11.11 -2.90 17.12
CA LEU A 129 10.23 -4.06 17.18
C LEU A 129 10.24 -4.85 15.87
N LEU A 130 10.21 -4.15 14.73
CA LEU A 130 10.31 -4.77 13.41
C LEU A 130 11.64 -5.54 13.28
N TRP A 131 12.74 -4.94 13.76
CA TRP A 131 14.05 -5.61 13.82
C TRP A 131 14.05 -6.85 14.72
N VAL A 132 13.41 -6.80 15.90
CA VAL A 132 13.27 -7.96 16.81
C VAL A 132 12.49 -9.08 16.13
N LEU A 133 11.42 -8.74 15.41
CA LEU A 133 10.59 -9.71 14.69
C LEU A 133 11.34 -10.37 13.51
N HIS A 134 12.34 -9.69 12.92
CA HIS A 134 13.23 -10.25 11.90
C HIS A 134 14.14 -11.36 12.40
N GLN A 135 14.61 -11.27 13.66
CA GLN A 135 15.53 -12.26 14.22
C GLN A 135 14.89 -13.66 14.33
N GLY A 136 13.55 -13.70 14.28
CA GLY A 136 12.80 -14.94 14.26
C GLY A 136 12.85 -15.69 15.58
N GLN A 137 12.41 -16.94 15.55
CA GLN A 137 12.37 -17.79 16.74
C GLN A 137 13.70 -18.51 16.95
N GLY A 138 14.22 -18.47 18.18
CA GLY A 138 15.41 -19.24 18.60
C GLY A 138 16.67 -18.39 18.78
N GLN A 139 16.65 -17.14 18.30
CA GLN A 139 17.64 -16.15 18.69
C GLN A 139 17.20 -15.46 19.98
N VAL A 140 18.06 -15.51 21.00
CA VAL A 140 17.83 -14.78 22.23
C VAL A 140 18.25 -13.33 22.00
N VAL A 141 17.26 -12.46 21.88
CA VAL A 141 17.45 -11.02 21.82
C VAL A 141 17.45 -10.46 23.24
N ASP A 142 18.48 -9.68 23.56
CA ASP A 142 18.50 -8.87 24.78
C ASP A 142 17.76 -7.55 24.52
N LEU A 143 16.61 -7.38 25.17
CA LEU A 143 15.77 -6.20 25.01
C LEU A 143 16.37 -4.94 25.67
N GLU A 144 17.39 -5.09 26.53
CA GLU A 144 18.09 -3.96 27.15
C GLU A 144 19.21 -3.41 26.24
N LEU A 145 19.66 -4.21 25.27
CA LEU A 145 20.76 -3.90 24.37
C LEU A 145 20.32 -3.93 22.89
N LEU A 146 19.17 -3.33 22.61
CA LEU A 146 18.68 -3.21 21.24
C LEU A 146 19.54 -2.25 20.41
N PRO A 147 19.71 -2.51 19.10
CA PRO A 147 20.35 -1.57 18.20
C PRO A 147 19.63 -0.22 18.18
N SER A 148 20.36 0.84 17.80
CA SER A 148 19.76 2.15 17.61
C SER A 148 18.71 2.12 16.49
N VAL A 149 17.80 3.09 16.49
CA VAL A 149 16.78 3.21 15.43
C VAL A 149 17.42 3.29 14.05
N GLU A 150 18.52 4.05 13.90
CA GLU A 150 19.26 4.18 12.64
C GLU A 150 19.88 2.85 12.17
N GLN A 151 20.39 2.05 13.11
CA GLN A 151 20.91 0.71 12.80
C GLN A 151 19.79 -0.23 12.37
N CYS A 152 18.63 -0.18 13.06
CA CYS A 152 17.44 -0.94 12.67
C CYS A 152 16.98 -0.56 11.26
N GLU A 153 16.89 0.74 10.97
CA GLU A 153 16.49 1.24 9.66
C GLU A 153 17.43 0.78 8.55
N THR A 154 18.74 0.82 8.82
CA THR A 154 19.76 0.40 7.84
C THR A 154 19.62 -1.09 7.55
N TYR A 155 19.50 -1.92 8.59
CA TYR A 155 19.30 -3.36 8.46
C TYR A 155 18.02 -3.68 7.68
N LEU A 156 16.88 -3.08 8.04
CA LEU A 156 15.57 -3.39 7.46
C LEU A 156 15.39 -2.92 6.01
N LYS A 157 16.29 -2.04 5.53
CA LYS A 157 16.33 -1.60 4.12
C LYS A 157 17.29 -2.44 3.28
N ASP A 158 18.08 -3.32 3.90
CA ASP A 158 19.02 -4.21 3.23
C ASP A 158 18.28 -5.42 2.62
N PRO A 159 18.40 -5.68 1.30
CA PRO A 159 17.85 -6.88 0.68
C PRO A 159 18.26 -8.20 1.34
N ASP A 160 19.45 -8.27 1.93
CA ASP A 160 19.93 -9.48 2.61
C ASP A 160 19.12 -9.77 3.89
N SER A 161 18.63 -8.72 4.58
CA SER A 161 17.73 -8.88 5.73
C SER A 161 16.41 -9.55 5.33
N TRP A 162 15.86 -9.20 4.16
CA TRP A 162 14.62 -9.79 3.66
C TRP A 162 14.79 -11.26 3.29
N GLN A 163 15.95 -11.63 2.74
CA GLN A 163 16.29 -13.05 2.49
C GLN A 163 16.44 -13.81 3.80
N GLN A 164 17.16 -13.25 4.78
CA GLN A 164 17.30 -13.85 6.11
C GLN A 164 15.93 -14.10 6.75
N LEU A 165 15.01 -13.13 6.67
CA LEU A 165 13.66 -13.31 7.16
C LEU A 165 12.90 -14.40 6.38
N ALA A 166 12.99 -14.41 5.05
CA ALA A 166 12.36 -15.46 4.24
C ALA A 166 12.88 -16.87 4.62
N ASP A 167 14.18 -17.01 4.87
CA ASP A 167 14.81 -18.24 5.34
C ASP A 167 14.30 -18.66 6.72
N ASN A 168 14.17 -17.70 7.65
CA ASN A 168 13.56 -17.94 8.97
C ASN A 168 12.11 -18.44 8.86
N LEU A 169 11.38 -18.01 7.83
CA LEU A 169 10.00 -18.41 7.58
C LEU A 169 9.87 -19.81 6.95
N LEU A 170 10.91 -20.37 6.31
CA LEU A 170 10.88 -21.71 5.71
C LEU A 170 10.55 -22.81 6.72
N HIS A 171 11.08 -22.69 7.94
CA HIS A 171 10.88 -23.66 9.00
C HIS A 171 9.70 -23.32 9.92
N THR A 172 8.95 -22.29 9.58
CA THR A 172 7.82 -21.77 10.36
C THR A 172 6.51 -22.25 9.75
N MET A 173 5.51 -22.56 10.59
CA MET A 173 4.20 -22.96 10.09
C MET A 173 3.61 -21.82 9.26
N THR A 174 3.01 -22.14 8.11
CA THR A 174 2.39 -21.16 7.20
C THR A 174 1.49 -20.14 7.91
N SER A 175 0.68 -20.60 8.89
CA SER A 175 -0.19 -19.71 9.67
C SER A 175 0.60 -18.69 10.50
N GLU A 176 1.71 -19.09 11.11
CA GLU A 176 2.55 -18.19 11.91
C GLU A 176 3.23 -17.17 10.98
N SER A 177 3.76 -17.61 9.83
CA SER A 177 4.32 -16.70 8.82
C SER A 177 3.30 -15.65 8.36
N ILE A 178 2.04 -16.06 8.15
CA ILE A 178 0.93 -15.15 7.83
C ILE A 178 0.68 -14.15 8.97
N TYR A 179 0.64 -14.59 10.22
CA TYR A 179 0.44 -13.69 11.36
C TYR A 179 1.61 -12.71 11.54
N LEU A 180 2.84 -13.11 11.22
CA LEU A 180 4.00 -12.21 11.23
C LEU A 180 3.87 -11.12 10.16
N LEU A 181 3.56 -11.48 8.93
CA LEU A 181 3.33 -10.49 7.87
C LEU A 181 2.14 -9.58 8.18
N THR A 182 1.09 -10.13 8.78
CA THR A 182 -0.08 -9.36 9.24
C THR A 182 0.33 -8.37 10.33
N THR A 183 1.21 -8.78 11.24
CA THR A 183 1.80 -7.90 12.26
C THR A 183 2.49 -6.70 11.61
N PHE A 184 3.34 -6.93 10.60
CA PHE A 184 4.02 -5.84 9.90
C PHE A 184 3.03 -4.89 9.23
N ALA A 185 2.07 -5.44 8.49
CA ALA A 185 1.05 -4.63 7.82
C ALA A 185 0.23 -3.79 8.80
N ASN A 186 -0.12 -4.34 9.97
CA ASN A 186 -0.84 -3.61 11.02
C ASN A 186 0.03 -2.52 11.66
N MET A 187 1.34 -2.74 11.83
CA MET A 187 2.27 -1.69 12.26
C MET A 187 2.26 -0.51 11.29
N ALA A 188 2.35 -0.76 9.97
CA ALA A 188 2.30 0.28 8.95
C ALA A 188 0.92 0.95 8.85
N GLY A 189 -0.16 0.17 8.91
CA GLY A 189 -1.54 0.68 8.86
C GLY A 189 -1.87 1.65 10.00
N CYS A 190 -1.20 1.54 11.14
CA CYS A 190 -1.41 2.43 12.28
C CYS A 190 -0.48 3.67 12.30
N ARG A 191 0.33 3.92 11.26
CA ARG A 191 1.21 5.10 11.16
C ARG A 191 0.51 6.30 10.57
N SER A 192 1.09 7.49 10.81
CA SER A 192 0.69 8.72 10.11
C SER A 192 1.24 8.71 8.68
N SER A 193 0.55 9.36 7.74
CA SER A 193 1.07 9.58 6.39
C SER A 193 2.33 10.47 6.37
N GLU A 194 2.63 11.16 7.48
CA GLU A 194 3.87 11.92 7.70
C GLU A 194 5.10 11.03 7.99
N GLU A 195 4.93 9.72 8.14
CA GLU A 195 6.00 8.75 8.44
C GLU A 195 6.27 7.80 7.24
N PRO A 196 6.52 8.33 6.01
CA PRO A 196 6.53 7.52 4.79
C PRO A 196 7.67 6.51 4.74
N CYS A 197 8.77 6.74 5.46
CA CYS A 197 9.93 5.84 5.48
C CYS A 197 9.58 4.47 6.08
N PHE A 198 8.86 4.45 7.20
CA PHE A 198 8.46 3.19 7.84
C PHE A 198 7.40 2.46 7.02
N ILE A 199 6.39 3.19 6.52
CA ILE A 199 5.36 2.65 5.63
C ILE A 199 6.00 2.03 4.39
N ARG A 200 6.98 2.72 3.79
CA ARG A 200 7.74 2.21 2.64
C ARG A 200 8.46 0.92 2.97
N THR A 201 9.23 0.88 4.05
CA THR A 201 10.00 -0.32 4.41
C THR A 201 9.10 -1.53 4.60
N VAL A 202 8.03 -1.40 5.39
CA VAL A 202 7.07 -2.50 5.60
C VAL A 202 6.38 -2.91 4.29
N THR A 203 5.95 -1.96 3.46
CA THR A 203 5.31 -2.26 2.17
C THR A 203 6.23 -3.08 1.28
N LEU A 204 7.50 -2.66 1.18
CA LEU A 204 8.48 -3.36 0.35
C LEU A 204 8.82 -4.73 0.93
N GLU A 205 8.93 -4.85 2.24
CA GLU A 205 9.22 -6.12 2.90
C GLU A 205 8.11 -7.15 2.70
N VAL A 206 6.84 -6.76 2.89
CA VAL A 206 5.68 -7.64 2.60
C VAL A 206 5.69 -8.05 1.13
N PHE A 207 5.99 -7.13 0.22
CA PHE A 207 6.12 -7.45 -1.21
C PHE A 207 7.26 -8.44 -1.49
N GLU A 208 8.44 -8.23 -0.93
CA GLU A 208 9.61 -9.09 -1.15
C GLU A 208 9.37 -10.53 -0.70
N ILE A 209 8.79 -10.69 0.49
CA ILE A 209 8.46 -12.00 1.05
C ILE A 209 7.32 -12.66 0.26
N ALA A 210 6.29 -11.91 -0.12
CA ALA A 210 5.12 -12.50 -0.78
C ALA A 210 5.28 -12.71 -2.29
N TYR A 211 6.18 -11.98 -2.97
CA TYR A 211 6.26 -11.95 -4.43
C TYR A 211 7.64 -12.16 -5.04
N ILE A 212 8.74 -11.98 -4.30
CA ILE A 212 10.10 -12.13 -4.83
C ILE A 212 10.75 -13.40 -4.33
N CYS A 213 10.63 -13.71 -3.03
CA CYS A 213 11.22 -14.90 -2.43
C CYS A 213 10.44 -16.16 -2.87
N ASN A 214 11.10 -17.04 -3.63
CA ASN A 214 10.45 -18.16 -4.32
C ASN A 214 9.66 -19.09 -3.38
N HIS A 215 10.24 -19.44 -2.23
CA HIS A 215 9.64 -20.42 -1.33
C HIS A 215 8.43 -19.87 -0.56
N THR A 216 8.49 -18.61 -0.14
CA THR A 216 7.39 -17.96 0.58
C THR A 216 6.27 -17.53 -0.36
N ARG A 217 6.59 -17.20 -1.61
CA ARG A 217 5.62 -16.79 -2.64
C ARG A 217 4.47 -17.78 -2.83
N GLU A 218 4.75 -19.08 -2.79
CA GLU A 218 3.76 -20.13 -3.02
C GLU A 218 2.59 -20.07 -2.04
N PHE A 219 2.85 -19.71 -0.77
CA PHE A 219 1.83 -19.66 0.26
C PHE A 219 1.48 -18.24 0.73
N CYS A 220 2.35 -17.26 0.52
CA CYS A 220 2.12 -15.87 0.95
C CYS A 220 1.47 -14.99 -0.13
N SER A 221 1.52 -15.32 -1.42
CA SER A 221 1.09 -14.40 -2.50
C SER A 221 -0.33 -13.85 -2.33
N LYS A 222 -1.32 -14.69 -1.99
CA LYS A 222 -2.70 -14.26 -1.77
C LYS A 222 -2.81 -13.32 -0.56
N VAL A 223 -2.28 -13.73 0.59
CA VAL A 223 -2.34 -12.96 1.83
C VAL A 223 -1.54 -11.67 1.71
N GLY A 224 -0.34 -11.73 1.13
CA GLY A 224 0.49 -10.57 0.85
C GLY A 224 -0.24 -9.52 0.02
N ARG A 225 -1.04 -9.94 -0.97
CA ARG A 225 -1.91 -9.03 -1.72
C ARG A 225 -2.96 -8.35 -0.85
N GLU A 226 -3.61 -9.10 0.02
CA GLU A 226 -4.62 -8.57 0.96
C GLU A 226 -3.99 -7.58 1.95
N LEU A 227 -2.81 -7.92 2.48
CA LEU A 227 -2.05 -7.06 3.39
C LEU A 227 -1.57 -5.77 2.71
N LEU A 228 -0.98 -5.87 1.51
CA LEU A 228 -0.58 -4.71 0.71
C LEU A 228 -1.79 -3.83 0.38
N SER A 229 -2.93 -4.43 0.02
CA SER A 229 -4.18 -3.72 -0.22
C SER A 229 -4.62 -2.93 1.02
N GLY A 230 -4.58 -3.53 2.21
CA GLY A 230 -4.88 -2.84 3.46
C GLY A 230 -3.95 -1.66 3.76
N ILE A 231 -2.64 -1.83 3.52
CA ILE A 231 -1.67 -0.74 3.66
C ILE A 231 -2.00 0.38 2.68
N ILE A 232 -2.23 0.08 1.40
CA ILE A 232 -2.50 1.10 0.36
C ILE A 232 -3.83 1.83 0.61
N GLN A 233 -4.85 1.11 1.09
CA GLN A 233 -6.14 1.72 1.44
C GLN A 233 -5.98 2.78 2.53
N THR A 234 -5.03 2.60 3.45
CA THR A 234 -4.71 3.56 4.51
C THR A 234 -3.71 4.62 4.04
N HIS A 235 -2.72 4.21 3.26
CA HIS A 235 -1.59 5.01 2.78
C HIS A 235 -1.45 4.88 1.26
N PRO A 236 -2.21 5.66 0.46
CA PRO A 236 -2.19 5.52 -0.99
C PRO A 236 -0.82 5.67 -1.65
N VAL A 237 0.10 6.42 -1.02
CA VAL A 237 1.50 6.58 -1.47
C VAL A 237 2.27 5.24 -1.53
N ALA A 238 1.85 4.23 -0.78
CA ALA A 238 2.45 2.90 -0.80
C ALA A 238 2.39 2.25 -2.20
N LEU A 239 1.39 2.60 -3.04
CA LEU A 239 1.33 2.11 -4.41
C LEU A 239 2.50 2.62 -5.26
N SER A 240 2.94 3.88 -5.06
CA SER A 240 4.11 4.44 -5.76
C SER A 240 5.40 3.73 -5.35
N PHE A 241 5.57 3.41 -4.06
CA PHE A 241 6.72 2.62 -3.58
C PHE A 241 6.75 1.24 -4.23
N LEU A 242 5.59 0.58 -4.30
CA LEU A 242 5.44 -0.73 -4.89
C LEU A 242 5.69 -0.72 -6.40
N LEU A 243 5.14 0.27 -7.12
CA LEU A 243 5.34 0.45 -8.56
C LEU A 243 6.83 0.63 -8.89
N ALA A 244 7.52 1.50 -8.16
CA ALA A 244 8.95 1.73 -8.33
C ALA A 244 9.75 0.45 -8.10
N ARG A 245 9.42 -0.31 -7.04
CA ARG A 245 10.12 -1.58 -6.76
C ARG A 245 9.86 -2.62 -7.84
N VAL A 246 8.61 -2.81 -8.25
CA VAL A 246 8.22 -3.77 -9.31
C VAL A 246 8.91 -3.45 -10.62
N SER A 247 9.09 -2.17 -10.97
CA SER A 247 9.89 -1.76 -12.13
C SER A 247 11.35 -2.16 -12.05
N ALA A 248 11.94 -2.20 -10.85
CA ALA A 248 13.32 -2.59 -10.67
C ALA A 248 13.54 -4.11 -10.69
N VAL A 249 12.49 -4.91 -10.46
CA VAL A 249 12.59 -6.39 -10.32
C VAL A 249 11.60 -7.13 -11.23
N MET A 250 11.22 -6.52 -12.35
CA MET A 250 10.20 -7.07 -13.26
C MET A 250 10.56 -8.47 -13.77
N ASP A 251 11.85 -8.70 -14.03
CA ASP A 251 12.43 -9.98 -14.44
C ASP A 251 12.19 -11.10 -13.40
N LYS A 252 12.24 -10.77 -12.12
CA LYS A 252 12.03 -11.72 -11.01
C LYS A 252 10.54 -11.94 -10.73
N VAL A 253 9.75 -10.87 -10.71
CA VAL A 253 8.32 -10.98 -10.38
C VAL A 253 7.50 -11.56 -11.52
N GLY A 254 7.80 -11.18 -12.77
CA GLY A 254 7.11 -11.64 -13.98
C GLY A 254 5.59 -11.49 -13.92
N ARG A 255 4.86 -12.52 -14.36
CA ARG A 255 3.38 -12.49 -14.46
C ARG A 255 2.65 -12.26 -13.13
N MET A 256 3.30 -12.53 -11.99
CA MET A 256 2.66 -12.28 -10.70
C MET A 256 2.50 -10.79 -10.39
N ALA A 257 3.19 -9.90 -11.10
CA ALA A 257 2.91 -8.47 -11.02
C ALA A 257 1.49 -8.16 -11.50
N LEU A 258 1.02 -8.82 -12.58
CA LEU A 258 -0.36 -8.68 -13.04
C LEU A 258 -1.36 -9.20 -12.00
N TYR A 259 -1.06 -10.34 -11.36
CA TYR A 259 -1.90 -10.88 -10.27
C TYR A 259 -1.95 -9.97 -9.05
N LEU A 260 -0.83 -9.32 -8.70
CA LEU A 260 -0.77 -8.35 -7.62
C LEU A 260 -1.65 -7.15 -7.94
N PHE A 261 -1.39 -6.46 -9.06
CA PHE A 261 -2.08 -5.22 -9.42
C PHE A 261 -3.51 -5.40 -9.93
N SER A 262 -3.98 -6.63 -10.16
CA SER A 262 -5.38 -6.88 -10.54
C SER A 262 -6.36 -6.48 -9.44
N ASP A 263 -5.95 -6.58 -8.16
CA ASP A 263 -6.85 -6.42 -7.02
C ASP A 263 -6.41 -5.30 -6.05
N LEU A 264 -5.22 -4.70 -6.22
CA LEU A 264 -4.80 -3.55 -5.41
C LEU A 264 -5.77 -2.35 -5.57
N PRO A 265 -5.96 -1.51 -4.53
CA PRO A 265 -6.92 -0.41 -4.57
C PRO A 265 -6.35 0.81 -5.31
N VAL A 266 -6.11 0.67 -6.62
CA VAL A 266 -5.56 1.75 -7.47
C VAL A 266 -6.48 2.99 -7.52
N GLY A 267 -7.77 2.83 -7.24
CA GLY A 267 -8.72 3.93 -7.25
C GLY A 267 -8.52 4.99 -6.15
N VAL A 268 -7.80 4.68 -5.06
CA VAL A 268 -7.46 5.67 -4.02
C VAL A 268 -6.10 6.35 -4.25
N TRP A 269 -5.36 5.90 -5.26
CA TRP A 269 -4.00 6.36 -5.52
C TRP A 269 -3.97 7.72 -6.23
N GLN A 270 -2.96 8.52 -5.87
CA GLN A 270 -2.64 9.80 -6.48
C GLN A 270 -1.25 9.69 -7.15
N PRO A 271 -1.18 9.40 -8.46
CA PRO A 271 0.08 9.20 -9.15
C PRO A 271 0.94 10.47 -9.16
N THR A 272 2.26 10.28 -9.05
CA THR A 272 3.27 11.35 -9.17
C THR A 272 3.96 11.30 -10.53
N ASP A 273 4.74 12.34 -10.86
CA ASP A 273 5.47 12.39 -12.13
C ASP A 273 6.47 11.21 -12.29
N PRO A 274 7.23 10.78 -11.26
CA PRO A 274 8.01 9.54 -11.31
C PRO A 274 7.20 8.29 -11.65
N ASP A 275 5.97 8.17 -11.12
CA ASP A 275 5.10 7.03 -11.39
C ASP A 275 4.68 7.00 -12.86
N LEU A 276 4.31 8.15 -13.41
CA LEU A 276 3.95 8.29 -14.82
C LEU A 276 5.12 7.99 -15.76
N LEU A 277 6.36 8.32 -15.36
CA LEU A 277 7.55 7.98 -16.14
C LEU A 277 7.73 6.45 -16.27
N ILE A 278 7.50 5.71 -15.19
CA ILE A 278 7.54 4.23 -15.21
C ILE A 278 6.46 3.69 -16.16
N LEU A 279 5.21 4.15 -16.00
CA LEU A 279 4.09 3.69 -16.83
C LEU A 279 4.31 4.04 -18.31
N ARG A 280 4.84 5.23 -18.60
CA ARG A 280 5.22 5.66 -19.94
C ARG A 280 6.32 4.77 -20.53
N GLN A 281 7.36 4.46 -19.76
CA GLN A 281 8.44 3.58 -20.21
C GLN A 281 7.91 2.19 -20.54
N TRP A 282 7.07 1.61 -19.68
CA TRP A 282 6.44 0.31 -19.94
C TRP A 282 5.52 0.31 -21.16
N LEU A 283 4.70 1.35 -21.29
CA LEU A 283 3.75 1.45 -22.39
C LEU A 283 4.44 1.67 -23.74
N LEU A 284 5.49 2.49 -23.79
CA LEU A 284 6.15 2.87 -25.04
C LEU A 284 7.33 1.98 -25.39
N ASN A 285 8.10 1.44 -24.44
CA ASN A 285 9.37 0.76 -24.77
C ASN A 285 9.26 -0.76 -24.85
N PHE A 286 8.12 -1.34 -24.45
CA PHE A 286 7.91 -2.78 -24.46
C PHE A 286 6.81 -3.20 -25.43
N SER A 287 6.88 -4.42 -25.98
CA SER A 287 5.86 -4.90 -26.93
C SER A 287 4.53 -5.22 -26.22
N LEU A 288 3.41 -5.20 -26.94
CA LEU A 288 2.07 -5.41 -26.38
C LEU A 288 1.88 -6.77 -25.66
N GLY A 289 2.74 -7.76 -25.94
CA GLY A 289 2.69 -9.08 -25.31
C GLY A 289 3.49 -9.19 -24.00
N THR A 290 4.27 -8.16 -23.64
CA THR A 290 5.11 -8.16 -22.43
C THR A 290 4.29 -7.87 -21.17
N GLN A 291 4.78 -8.34 -20.03
CA GLN A 291 4.16 -8.11 -18.73
C GLN A 291 4.15 -6.62 -18.37
N GLU A 292 5.21 -5.89 -18.68
CA GLU A 292 5.38 -4.46 -18.47
C GLU A 292 4.25 -3.68 -19.14
N ASN A 293 4.06 -3.92 -20.45
CA ASN A 293 3.06 -3.20 -21.22
C ASN A 293 1.63 -3.52 -20.72
N GLN A 294 1.34 -4.80 -20.47
CA GLN A 294 0.05 -5.22 -19.92
C GLN A 294 -0.22 -4.65 -18.53
N LEU A 295 0.82 -4.54 -17.70
CA LEU A 295 0.71 -3.97 -16.36
C LEU A 295 0.46 -2.47 -16.42
N ALA A 296 1.15 -1.74 -17.30
CA ALA A 296 0.88 -0.33 -17.53
C ALA A 296 -0.58 -0.09 -17.95
N GLN A 297 -1.09 -0.89 -18.91
CA GLN A 297 -2.49 -0.84 -19.32
C GLN A 297 -3.45 -1.11 -18.14
N THR A 298 -3.17 -2.15 -17.35
CA THR A 298 -3.98 -2.53 -16.18
C THR A 298 -4.04 -1.42 -15.14
N ILE A 299 -2.89 -0.83 -14.79
CA ILE A 299 -2.81 0.24 -13.78
C ILE A 299 -3.55 1.49 -14.28
N LEU A 300 -3.26 1.94 -15.50
CA LEU A 300 -3.90 3.14 -16.07
C LEU A 300 -5.43 3.00 -16.17
N SER A 301 -5.93 1.80 -16.48
CA SER A 301 -7.38 1.52 -16.49
C SER A 301 -8.02 1.58 -15.11
N ARG A 302 -7.28 1.28 -14.04
CA ARG A 302 -7.81 1.20 -12.68
C ARG A 302 -7.63 2.47 -11.85
N ILE A 303 -6.89 3.46 -12.36
CA ILE A 303 -6.87 4.81 -11.78
C ILE A 303 -8.29 5.37 -11.83
N ASN A 304 -8.69 6.03 -10.74
CA ASN A 304 -9.97 6.72 -10.66
C ASN A 304 -9.88 8.07 -11.37
N TRP A 305 -10.31 8.10 -12.62
CA TRP A 305 -10.35 9.30 -13.47
C TRP A 305 -11.63 10.12 -13.29
N ASP A 306 -12.47 9.85 -12.28
CA ASP A 306 -13.78 10.50 -12.15
C ASP A 306 -13.72 11.82 -11.38
N VAL A 307 -14.90 12.35 -11.09
CA VAL A 307 -15.13 13.60 -10.37
C VAL A 307 -15.79 13.23 -9.04
N PHE A 308 -15.34 13.82 -7.94
CA PHE A 308 -16.05 13.71 -6.67
C PHE A 308 -17.41 14.40 -6.80
N GLU A 309 -18.50 13.65 -6.70
CA GLU A 309 -19.86 14.19 -6.85
C GLU A 309 -20.13 15.37 -5.89
N GLU A 310 -19.67 15.23 -4.65
CA GLU A 310 -19.86 16.19 -3.56
C GLU A 310 -19.22 17.55 -3.84
N THR A 311 -17.97 17.53 -4.33
CA THR A 311 -17.18 18.76 -4.50
C THR A 311 -17.09 19.23 -5.95
N GLY A 312 -17.49 18.39 -6.91
CA GLY A 312 -17.29 18.63 -8.33
C GLY A 312 -15.83 18.68 -8.77
N ARG A 313 -14.88 18.30 -7.90
CA ARG A 313 -13.45 18.29 -8.19
C ARG A 313 -13.02 16.97 -8.81
N LEU A 314 -12.06 17.01 -9.72
CA LEU A 314 -11.44 15.80 -10.26
C LEU A 314 -10.77 15.00 -9.14
N VAL A 315 -10.92 13.68 -9.19
CA VAL A 315 -10.24 12.77 -8.25
C VAL A 315 -8.73 12.84 -8.44
N VAL A 316 -8.28 12.96 -9.69
CA VAL A 316 -6.88 13.08 -10.07
C VAL A 316 -6.68 14.42 -10.80
N ASP A 317 -5.54 15.07 -10.61
CA ASP A 317 -5.25 16.38 -11.20
C ASP A 317 -5.41 16.40 -12.74
N ILE A 318 -6.04 17.45 -13.29
CA ILE A 318 -6.24 17.65 -14.74
C ILE A 318 -4.92 17.55 -15.53
N ARG A 319 -3.79 17.94 -14.94
CA ARG A 319 -2.45 17.78 -15.51
C ARG A 319 -2.16 16.32 -15.85
N LEU A 320 -2.51 15.40 -14.95
CA LEU A 320 -2.28 13.96 -15.15
C LEU A 320 -3.23 13.40 -16.21
N HIS A 321 -4.49 13.85 -16.25
CA HIS A 321 -5.41 13.51 -17.34
C HIS A 321 -4.83 13.88 -18.71
N ARG A 322 -4.33 15.11 -18.85
CA ARG A 322 -3.73 15.61 -20.10
C ARG A 322 -2.45 14.85 -20.46
N HIS A 323 -1.60 14.57 -19.47
CA HIS A 323 -0.37 13.81 -19.68
C HIS A 323 -0.66 12.38 -20.19
N VAL A 324 -1.64 11.70 -19.58
CA VAL A 324 -2.06 10.37 -20.03
C VAL A 324 -2.73 10.42 -21.41
N ALA A 325 -3.51 11.46 -21.72
CA ALA A 325 -4.09 11.64 -23.05
C ALA A 325 -3.01 11.78 -24.14
N LEU A 326 -1.95 12.54 -23.87
CA LEU A 326 -0.81 12.65 -24.78
C LEU A 326 -0.03 11.33 -24.88
N LEU A 327 0.18 10.64 -23.77
CA LEU A 327 0.82 9.32 -23.75
C LEU A 327 0.03 8.31 -24.60
N LEU A 328 -1.30 8.34 -24.54
CA LEU A 328 -2.16 7.50 -25.39
C LEU A 328 -1.98 7.81 -26.87
N VAL A 329 -1.88 9.08 -27.27
CA VAL A 329 -1.62 9.47 -28.65
C VAL A 329 -0.28 8.90 -29.13
N GLU A 330 0.77 9.04 -28.33
CA GLU A 330 2.08 8.51 -28.66
C GLU A 330 2.09 6.97 -28.79
N ALA A 331 1.49 6.29 -27.82
CA ALA A 331 1.43 4.83 -27.81
C ALA A 331 0.58 4.29 -28.97
N TYR A 332 -0.56 4.94 -29.25
CA TYR A 332 -1.42 4.60 -30.38
C TYR A 332 -0.69 4.78 -31.71
N THR A 333 0.04 5.88 -31.88
CA THR A 333 0.82 6.09 -33.10
C THR A 333 1.85 4.98 -33.30
N LYS A 334 2.57 4.61 -32.22
CA LYS A 334 3.58 3.56 -32.25
C LYS A 334 3.02 2.17 -32.61
N TYR A 335 1.94 1.73 -31.97
CA TYR A 335 1.46 0.36 -32.13
C TYR A 335 0.43 0.18 -33.25
N ILE A 336 -0.33 1.24 -33.59
CA ILE A 336 -1.43 1.19 -34.54
C ILE A 336 -1.13 1.99 -35.80
N SER A 337 -0.79 3.27 -35.70
CA SER A 337 -0.70 4.15 -36.87
C SER A 337 0.49 3.87 -37.78
N ASP A 338 1.67 3.58 -37.23
CA ASP A 338 2.87 3.29 -38.03
C ASP A 338 2.78 1.95 -38.80
N LYS A 339 1.82 1.08 -38.45
CA LYS A 339 1.57 -0.21 -39.13
C LYS A 339 0.46 -0.16 -40.20
N ARG A 340 -0.12 1.01 -40.48
CA ARG A 340 -1.34 1.18 -41.31
C ARG A 340 -1.24 0.72 -42.77
N ALA A 341 -0.05 0.56 -43.35
CA ALA A 341 0.06 0.05 -44.72
C ALA A 341 -0.44 -1.40 -44.87
N GLY A 342 -0.40 -2.21 -43.80
CA GLY A 342 -0.88 -3.60 -43.82
C GLY A 342 -2.27 -3.82 -43.19
N PHE A 343 -2.69 -2.95 -42.26
CA PHE A 343 -3.87 -3.19 -41.41
C PHE A 343 -5.21 -3.15 -42.16
N PHE A 344 -5.41 -2.17 -43.06
CA PHE A 344 -6.67 -2.07 -43.82
C PHE A 344 -6.83 -3.16 -44.89
N ILE A 345 -5.72 -3.64 -45.46
CA ILE A 345 -5.74 -4.74 -46.45
C ILE A 345 -5.98 -6.08 -45.73
N MET A 346 -5.33 -6.28 -44.57
CA MET A 346 -5.44 -7.51 -43.81
C MET A 346 -6.80 -7.64 -43.09
N GLU A 347 -7.42 -6.55 -42.62
CA GLU A 347 -8.74 -6.58 -41.99
C GLU A 347 -9.86 -6.84 -43.00
N GLY A 348 -9.75 -6.32 -44.24
CA GLY A 348 -10.63 -6.70 -45.34
C GLY A 348 -10.57 -8.19 -45.67
N MET A 349 -9.38 -8.79 -45.57
CA MET A 349 -9.19 -10.25 -45.74
C MET A 349 -9.58 -11.06 -44.48
N ARG A 350 -9.43 -10.51 -43.27
CA ARG A 350 -9.71 -11.20 -42.00
C ARG A 350 -11.18 -11.19 -41.63
N GLN A 351 -11.96 -10.18 -42.00
CA GLN A 351 -13.42 -10.22 -41.85
C GLN A 351 -14.04 -11.36 -42.66
N MET A 352 -13.44 -11.73 -43.80
CA MET A 352 -13.83 -12.92 -44.57
C MET A 352 -13.34 -14.25 -43.97
N SER A 353 -12.31 -14.26 -43.11
CA SER A 353 -11.77 -15.48 -42.46
C SER A 353 -12.12 -15.63 -40.97
N SER A 354 -12.74 -14.62 -40.35
CA SER A 354 -13.09 -14.55 -38.93
C SER A 354 -14.16 -15.56 -38.48
N TYR A 355 -14.78 -16.28 -39.43
CA TYR A 355 -15.61 -17.45 -39.13
C TYR A 355 -14.80 -18.67 -38.65
N LEU A 356 -13.46 -18.64 -38.69
CA LEU A 356 -12.59 -19.77 -38.33
C LEU A 356 -11.54 -19.46 -37.25
N THR A 357 -11.40 -18.22 -36.76
CA THR A 357 -10.47 -17.90 -35.65
C THR A 357 -11.10 -16.93 -34.65
N THR A 358 -11.44 -17.43 -33.46
CA THR A 358 -12.15 -16.75 -32.36
C THR A 358 -11.25 -15.84 -31.50
N GLY A 359 -10.28 -15.12 -32.10
CA GLY A 359 -9.33 -14.29 -31.36
C GLY A 359 -9.22 -12.84 -31.88
N THR A 360 -9.48 -11.86 -31.02
CA THR A 360 -9.06 -10.46 -31.24
C THR A 360 -7.53 -10.38 -31.21
N SER A 361 -6.92 -9.68 -32.18
CA SER A 361 -5.46 -9.49 -32.16
C SER A 361 -5.01 -8.62 -30.98
N THR A 362 -3.73 -8.72 -30.59
CA THR A 362 -3.16 -7.89 -29.51
C THR A 362 -3.23 -6.41 -29.85
N GLU A 363 -3.02 -6.02 -31.11
CA GLU A 363 -3.22 -4.65 -31.58
C GLU A 363 -4.68 -4.19 -31.48
N GLN A 364 -5.65 -5.07 -31.79
CA GLN A 364 -7.07 -4.72 -31.69
C GLN A 364 -7.50 -4.56 -30.22
N ALA A 365 -7.03 -5.44 -29.34
CA ALA A 365 -7.25 -5.31 -27.90
C ALA A 365 -6.66 -4.00 -27.36
N PHE A 366 -5.42 -3.66 -27.76
CA PHE A 366 -4.78 -2.39 -27.40
C PHE A 366 -5.53 -1.18 -27.94
N ASN A 367 -6.00 -1.22 -29.19
CA ASN A 367 -6.81 -0.15 -29.78
C ASN A 367 -8.09 0.11 -28.97
N ASN A 368 -8.80 -0.96 -28.60
CA ASN A 368 -10.02 -0.84 -27.81
C ASN A 368 -9.73 -0.27 -26.42
N TRP A 369 -8.69 -0.77 -25.75
CA TRP A 369 -8.24 -0.27 -24.45
C TRP A 369 -7.87 1.22 -24.51
N ALA A 370 -7.11 1.65 -25.52
CA ALA A 370 -6.67 3.04 -25.66
C ALA A 370 -7.87 4.00 -25.82
N TRP A 371 -8.88 3.61 -26.59
CA TRP A 371 -10.10 4.39 -26.75
C TRP A 371 -10.96 4.41 -25.49
N GLU A 372 -11.13 3.26 -24.82
CA GLU A 372 -11.84 3.19 -23.54
C GLU A 372 -11.22 4.13 -22.50
N LEU A 373 -9.89 4.13 -22.39
CA LEU A 373 -9.19 5.03 -21.48
C LEU A 373 -9.32 6.49 -21.93
N ALA A 374 -9.12 6.81 -23.22
CA ALA A 374 -9.22 8.18 -23.72
C ALA A 374 -10.60 8.82 -23.47
N LEU A 375 -11.68 8.04 -23.60
CA LEU A 375 -13.05 8.48 -23.33
C LEU A 375 -13.32 8.72 -21.83
N ARG A 376 -12.57 8.07 -20.94
CA ARG A 376 -12.67 8.25 -19.49
C ARG A 376 -11.89 9.46 -18.97
N LEU A 377 -10.98 10.06 -19.74
CA LEU A 377 -10.17 11.18 -19.28
C LEU A 377 -10.92 12.52 -19.35
N LYS A 378 -10.80 13.32 -18.29
CA LYS A 378 -11.40 14.66 -18.17
C LYS A 378 -10.31 15.69 -18.46
N VAL A 379 -10.06 15.92 -19.75
CA VAL A 379 -8.91 16.72 -20.23
C VAL A 379 -9.17 18.23 -20.29
N HIS A 380 -10.43 18.65 -20.12
CA HIS A 380 -10.90 20.03 -20.12
C HIS A 380 -11.77 20.31 -18.90
N GLN A 381 -11.83 21.57 -18.46
CA GLN A 381 -12.59 21.89 -17.25
C GLN A 381 -14.10 21.67 -17.42
N GLN A 382 -14.62 21.92 -18.63
CA GLN A 382 -16.02 21.65 -18.95
C GLN A 382 -16.36 20.15 -18.86
N SER A 383 -15.38 19.25 -19.01
CA SER A 383 -15.60 17.81 -18.84
C SER A 383 -16.06 17.47 -17.41
N ALA A 384 -15.58 18.19 -16.39
CA ALA A 384 -16.01 17.97 -15.01
C ALA A 384 -17.47 18.43 -14.77
N GLN A 385 -17.92 19.50 -15.44
CA GLN A 385 -19.28 20.02 -15.32
C GLN A 385 -20.35 19.09 -15.87
N LEU A 386 -20.02 18.34 -16.93
CA LEU A 386 -20.94 17.35 -17.50
C LEU A 386 -21.26 16.22 -16.50
N HIS A 387 -20.40 16.02 -15.50
CA HIS A 387 -20.51 14.92 -14.53
C HIS A 387 -20.93 15.36 -13.13
N SER A 388 -20.82 16.65 -12.78
CA SER A 388 -21.31 17.15 -11.49
C SER A 388 -21.85 18.58 -11.62
N HIS A 389 -23.09 18.77 -11.17
CA HIS A 389 -23.71 20.10 -11.06
C HIS A 389 -22.99 21.03 -10.06
N ASN A 390 -22.19 20.46 -9.16
CA ASN A 390 -21.40 21.21 -8.18
C ASN A 390 -20.02 21.64 -8.71
N ALA A 391 -19.63 21.20 -9.91
CA ALA A 391 -18.34 21.57 -10.49
C ALA A 391 -18.33 23.06 -10.90
N SER A 392 -17.56 23.87 -10.17
CA SER A 392 -17.35 25.28 -10.54
C SER A 392 -16.35 25.40 -11.69
N VAL A 393 -16.67 26.22 -12.68
CA VAL A 393 -15.68 26.66 -13.68
C VAL A 393 -14.83 27.74 -13.07
N ASP A 394 -13.53 27.62 -13.27
CA ASP A 394 -12.58 28.67 -12.98
C ASP A 394 -12.76 29.70 -14.10
N PRO A 395 -13.26 30.91 -13.79
CA PRO A 395 -13.50 31.93 -14.80
C PRO A 395 -12.20 32.40 -15.47
N HIS A 396 -11.02 32.05 -14.93
CA HIS A 396 -9.72 32.31 -15.51
C HIS A 396 -9.09 31.11 -16.22
N PHE A 397 -9.84 30.03 -16.42
CA PHE A 397 -9.34 28.88 -17.15
C PHE A 397 -9.05 29.24 -18.61
N LEU A 398 -7.79 29.06 -18.99
CA LEU A 398 -7.34 29.19 -20.36
C LEU A 398 -7.10 27.77 -20.92
N PRO A 399 -7.87 27.34 -21.93
CA PRO A 399 -7.61 26.05 -22.56
C PRO A 399 -6.22 26.06 -23.22
N PRO A 400 -5.51 24.92 -23.20
CA PRO A 400 -4.28 24.77 -23.97
C PRO A 400 -4.52 25.12 -25.44
N THR A 401 -3.59 25.84 -26.03
CA THR A 401 -3.70 26.31 -27.42
C THR A 401 -2.81 25.45 -28.32
N LEU A 402 -3.44 24.68 -29.20
CA LEU A 402 -2.78 23.61 -29.96
C LEU A 402 -1.56 24.11 -30.78
N GLY A 403 -1.63 25.33 -31.31
CA GLY A 403 -0.57 25.90 -32.15
C GLY A 403 0.54 26.66 -31.42
N SER A 404 0.34 27.07 -30.16
CA SER A 404 1.30 27.90 -29.43
C SER A 404 2.00 27.17 -28.28
N ASP A 405 1.34 26.19 -27.68
CA ASP A 405 1.89 25.48 -26.53
C ASP A 405 2.92 24.43 -26.98
N MET A 406 4.19 24.65 -26.63
CA MET A 406 5.30 23.79 -27.06
C MET A 406 5.15 22.31 -26.64
N TRP A 407 4.51 22.05 -25.51
CA TRP A 407 4.29 20.68 -25.01
C TRP A 407 3.23 19.90 -25.82
N LEU A 408 2.49 20.58 -26.71
CA LEU A 408 1.51 19.98 -27.64
C LEU A 408 2.10 19.67 -29.02
N VAL A 409 3.37 19.99 -29.29
CA VAL A 409 4.01 19.71 -30.60
C VAL A 409 3.85 18.25 -31.06
N PRO A 410 3.99 17.21 -30.20
CA PRO A 410 3.72 15.84 -30.60
C PRO A 410 2.27 15.62 -31.06
N LEU A 411 1.30 16.26 -30.40
CA LEU A 411 -0.11 16.19 -30.75
C LEU A 411 -0.38 16.85 -32.11
N VAL A 412 0.16 18.05 -32.34
CA VAL A 412 0.04 18.79 -33.62
C VAL A 412 0.49 17.93 -34.79
N ARG A 413 1.64 17.26 -34.66
CA ARG A 413 2.19 16.38 -35.70
C ARG A 413 1.22 15.25 -36.05
N GLU A 414 0.64 14.60 -35.04
CA GLU A 414 -0.26 13.46 -35.24
C GLU A 414 -1.66 13.88 -35.71
N VAL A 415 -2.12 15.08 -35.35
CA VAL A 415 -3.31 15.71 -35.93
C VAL A 415 -3.10 15.98 -37.42
N GLY A 416 -1.93 16.49 -37.82
CA GLY A 416 -1.58 16.69 -39.23
C GLY A 416 -1.59 15.41 -40.05
N LYS A 417 -1.26 14.27 -39.44
CA LYS A 417 -1.37 12.92 -40.03
C LYS A 417 -2.79 12.34 -40.01
N LYS A 418 -3.76 13.06 -39.44
CA LYS A 418 -5.16 12.61 -39.25
C LYS A 418 -5.24 11.31 -38.42
N THR A 419 -4.39 11.18 -37.40
CA THR A 419 -4.48 10.08 -36.44
C THR A 419 -5.77 10.26 -35.59
N PRO A 420 -6.73 9.32 -35.60
CA PRO A 420 -8.05 9.52 -34.99
C PRO A 420 -8.01 9.90 -33.50
N ILE A 421 -7.22 9.19 -32.68
CA ILE A 421 -7.09 9.51 -31.25
C ILE A 421 -6.44 10.87 -31.03
N ALA A 422 -5.51 11.30 -31.91
CA ALA A 422 -4.90 12.62 -31.84
C ALA A 422 -5.92 13.73 -32.15
N CYS A 423 -6.74 13.54 -33.19
CA CYS A 423 -7.82 14.47 -33.52
C CYS A 423 -8.85 14.58 -32.37
N TYR A 424 -9.24 13.45 -31.78
CA TYR A 424 -10.13 13.44 -30.61
C TYR A 424 -9.51 14.18 -29.41
N THR A 425 -8.26 13.89 -29.06
CA THR A 425 -7.56 14.56 -27.96
C THR A 425 -7.43 16.07 -28.23
N ALA A 426 -7.12 16.48 -29.45
CA ALA A 426 -7.06 17.91 -29.79
C ALA A 426 -8.41 18.62 -29.60
N LEU A 427 -9.50 18.04 -30.12
CA LEU A 427 -10.84 18.60 -29.97
C LEU A 427 -11.29 18.66 -28.51
N THR A 428 -11.02 17.61 -27.73
CA THR A 428 -11.51 17.53 -26.35
C THR A 428 -10.68 18.32 -25.35
N MET A 429 -9.37 18.49 -25.60
CA MET A 429 -8.43 19.10 -24.64
C MET A 429 -8.12 20.57 -24.90
N THR A 430 -8.14 21.02 -26.16
CA THR A 430 -7.59 22.33 -26.58
C THR A 430 -8.68 23.31 -27.00
N ASN A 431 -8.31 24.57 -27.23
CA ASN A 431 -9.21 25.60 -27.74
C ASN A 431 -9.93 25.20 -29.05
N VAL A 432 -9.33 24.35 -29.88
CA VAL A 432 -9.87 23.96 -31.21
C VAL A 432 -11.29 23.37 -31.14
N GLY A 433 -11.67 22.70 -30.05
CA GLY A 433 -13.02 22.13 -29.91
C GLY A 433 -13.95 22.88 -28.96
N HIS A 434 -13.50 23.99 -28.36
CA HIS A 434 -14.23 24.72 -27.31
C HIS A 434 -14.26 26.24 -27.54
N GLU A 435 -14.01 26.67 -28.78
CA GLU A 435 -14.19 28.05 -29.26
C GLU A 435 -15.65 28.40 -29.57
#